data_AF-A0A0J8S235-F1
#
_entry.id   AF-A0A0J8S235-F1
#
_cell.length_a   1.000
_cell.length_b   1.000
_cell.length_c   1.000
_cell.angle_alpha   90.00
_cell.angle_beta   90.00
_cell.angle_gamma   90.00
#
_symmetry.space_group_name_H-M   'P 1'
#
loop_
_entity.id
_entity.type
_entity.pdbx_description
1 polymer ?
#
loop_
_entity_poly.entity_id
_entity_poly.type
_entity_poly.pdbx_seq_one_letter_code
_entity_poly.pdbx_strand_id
1 'polypeptide(L)'
;MVKESYALISGAVRILNSLDTVKDRKEINDAYRQILTAMTKIEECMEDMWKNSKPTEYLAFRVFIFGITSQSMFPNGVVYEGINDNKPLYFRGESGANDSIIPLLDHLLEIPMPDTPLTKILHEFRAYRPLPHREFLTHVRLRSKQLGVREFSIQDPETVLLYLKTLDHVRSFRWRHWLFAREYIIKRTPHPTATGGSPIVTWLPNQLSAVMDLMISTYDEYVAPMISKEAGTNGASSSAANGEADLGSTKHYRDQVQEVMETVRDQRIKLAKEVERWCAERGV
;
A
#
# COMPACT_ATOMS: atom_id res chain seq x y z
N MET A 1 11.58 1.26 -10.51
CA MET A 1 10.15 1.13 -10.13
C MET A 1 9.21 1.20 -11.34
N VAL A 2 9.13 2.32 -12.09
CA VAL A 2 8.15 2.52 -13.19
C VAL A 2 8.19 1.44 -14.29
N LYS A 3 9.37 0.87 -14.60
CA LYS A 3 9.50 -0.22 -15.57
C LYS A 3 8.63 -1.46 -15.25
N GLU A 4 8.29 -1.67 -13.98
CA GLU A 4 7.48 -2.81 -13.52
C GLU A 4 5.97 -2.50 -13.53
N SER A 5 5.56 -1.26 -13.85
CA SER A 5 4.14 -0.85 -13.82
C SER A 5 3.26 -1.67 -14.77
N TYR A 6 3.80 -2.12 -15.91
CA TYR A 6 3.06 -2.99 -16.82
C TYR A 6 2.60 -4.29 -16.13
N ALA A 7 3.50 -4.95 -15.39
CA ALA A 7 3.18 -6.21 -14.73
C ALA A 7 2.12 -6.05 -13.64
N LEU A 8 2.13 -4.93 -12.91
CA LEU A 8 1.09 -4.60 -11.94
C LEU A 8 -0.27 -4.37 -12.60
N ILE A 9 -0.31 -3.54 -13.65
CA ILE A 9 -1.54 -3.23 -14.38
C ILE A 9 -2.11 -4.51 -15.02
N SER A 10 -1.25 -5.29 -15.67
CA SER A 10 -1.61 -6.56 -16.29
C SER A 10 -2.21 -7.54 -15.28
N GLY A 11 -1.57 -7.74 -14.13
CA GLY A 11 -2.10 -8.61 -13.07
C GLY A 11 -3.45 -8.12 -12.53
N ALA A 12 -3.59 -6.82 -12.26
CA ALA A 12 -4.85 -6.25 -11.79
C ALA A 12 -6.00 -6.45 -12.79
N VAL A 13 -5.75 -6.19 -14.08
CA VAL A 13 -6.75 -6.37 -15.14
C VAL A 13 -7.12 -7.85 -15.32
N ARG A 14 -6.15 -8.76 -15.26
CA ARG A 14 -6.39 -10.22 -15.35
C ARG A 14 -7.29 -10.71 -14.21
N ILE A 15 -7.04 -10.28 -12.98
CA ILE A 15 -7.89 -10.60 -11.81
C ILE A 15 -9.33 -10.12 -12.05
N LEU A 16 -9.51 -8.84 -12.41
CA LEU A 16 -10.83 -8.26 -12.64
C LEU A 16 -11.58 -8.95 -13.79
N ASN A 17 -10.91 -9.22 -14.91
CA ASN A 17 -11.52 -9.87 -16.06
C ASN A 17 -11.91 -11.33 -15.77
N SER A 18 -11.05 -12.09 -15.08
CA SER A 18 -11.37 -13.46 -14.70
C SER A 18 -12.58 -13.49 -13.76
N LEU A 19 -12.61 -12.60 -12.76
CA LEU A 19 -13.74 -12.50 -11.82
C LEU A 19 -15.08 -12.13 -12.47
N ASP A 20 -15.05 -11.31 -13.52
CA ASP A 20 -16.24 -10.87 -14.25
C ASP A 20 -16.81 -11.92 -15.21
N THR A 21 -15.99 -12.89 -15.62
CA THR A 21 -16.33 -13.84 -16.67
C THR A 21 -16.50 -15.26 -16.12
N VAL A 22 -15.39 -15.99 -15.99
CA VAL A 22 -15.36 -17.43 -15.69
C VAL A 22 -15.02 -17.74 -14.24
N LYS A 23 -14.51 -16.75 -13.49
CA LYS A 23 -13.96 -16.89 -12.14
C LYS A 23 -12.91 -18.01 -12.06
N ASP A 24 -12.05 -18.06 -13.07
CA ASP A 24 -10.95 -19.03 -13.13
C ASP A 24 -9.92 -18.69 -12.06
N ARG A 25 -9.92 -19.51 -11.01
CA ARG A 25 -9.05 -19.37 -9.84
C ARG A 25 -7.57 -19.52 -10.20
N LYS A 26 -7.24 -20.40 -11.17
CA LYS A 26 -5.85 -20.57 -11.60
C LYS A 26 -5.32 -19.29 -12.23
N GLU A 27 -6.11 -18.68 -13.12
CA GLU A 27 -5.78 -17.41 -13.77
C GLU A 27 -5.62 -16.27 -12.75
N ILE A 28 -6.51 -16.20 -11.75
CA ILE A 28 -6.44 -15.22 -10.66
C ILE A 28 -5.16 -15.41 -9.83
N ASN A 29 -4.84 -16.66 -9.46
CA ASN A 29 -3.63 -16.98 -8.71
C ASN A 29 -2.36 -16.63 -9.52
N ASP A 30 -2.34 -16.94 -10.82
CA ASP A 30 -1.23 -16.58 -11.72
C ASP A 30 -1.08 -15.05 -11.87
N ALA A 31 -2.19 -14.32 -11.91
CA ALA A 31 -2.18 -12.86 -11.93
C ALA A 31 -1.69 -12.24 -10.60
N TYR A 32 -2.05 -12.80 -9.45
CA TYR A 32 -1.44 -12.42 -8.17
C TYR A 32 0.07 -12.66 -8.16
N ARG A 33 0.54 -13.84 -8.61
CA ARG A 33 1.99 -14.13 -8.69
C ARG A 33 2.76 -13.14 -9.57
N GLN A 34 2.13 -12.67 -10.66
CA GLN A 34 2.69 -11.61 -11.50
C GLN A 34 2.82 -10.29 -10.73
N ILE A 35 1.81 -9.91 -9.95
CA ILE A 35 1.86 -8.71 -9.08
C ILE A 35 2.97 -8.85 -8.03
N LEU A 36 3.05 -10.00 -7.36
CA LEU A 36 4.08 -10.28 -6.35
C LEU A 36 5.50 -10.12 -6.94
N THR A 37 5.73 -10.72 -8.11
CA THR A 37 7.03 -10.63 -8.82
C THR A 37 7.40 -9.19 -9.16
N ALA A 38 6.42 -8.39 -9.59
CA ALA A 38 6.62 -6.97 -9.89
C ALA A 38 6.92 -6.17 -8.61
N MET A 39 6.19 -6.43 -7.52
CA MET A 39 6.39 -5.74 -6.25
C MET A 39 7.74 -6.05 -5.61
N THR A 40 8.24 -7.28 -5.69
CA THR A 40 9.59 -7.63 -5.24
C THR A 40 10.64 -6.74 -5.91
N LYS A 41 10.59 -6.62 -7.24
CA LYS A 41 11.53 -5.77 -8.01
C LYS A 41 11.37 -4.28 -7.69
N ILE A 42 10.15 -3.84 -7.39
CA ILE A 42 9.88 -2.46 -6.99
C ILE A 42 10.52 -2.18 -5.62
N GLU A 43 10.37 -3.08 -4.65
CA GLU A 43 10.96 -2.97 -3.32
C GLU A 43 12.48 -3.04 -3.35
N GLU A 44 13.07 -3.94 -4.13
CA GLU A 44 14.52 -3.99 -4.37
C GLU A 44 15.04 -2.65 -4.90
N CYS A 45 14.32 -2.04 -5.84
CA CYS A 45 14.66 -0.72 -6.37
C CYS A 45 14.55 0.39 -5.33
N MET A 46 13.68 0.26 -4.31
CA MET A 46 13.62 1.22 -3.21
C MET A 46 14.87 1.15 -2.34
N GLU A 47 15.43 -0.04 -2.10
CA GLU A 47 16.63 -0.20 -1.27
C GLU A 47 17.86 0.53 -1.84
N ASP A 48 17.94 0.67 -3.16
CA ASP A 48 19.01 1.43 -3.80
C ASP A 48 18.93 2.94 -3.53
N MET A 49 17.81 3.46 -3.02
CA MET A 49 17.71 4.87 -2.62
C MET A 49 18.72 5.24 -1.53
N TRP A 50 18.98 4.33 -0.58
CA TRP A 50 19.94 4.58 0.51
C TRP A 50 21.37 4.81 -0.01
N LYS A 51 21.71 4.24 -1.15
CA LYS A 51 23.03 4.38 -1.79
C LYS A 51 23.13 5.64 -2.64
N ASN A 52 22.01 6.07 -3.22
CA ASN A 52 21.98 7.12 -4.25
C ASN A 52 21.51 8.49 -3.74
N SER A 53 20.97 8.56 -2.52
CA SER A 53 20.51 9.82 -1.91
C SER A 53 21.12 9.99 -0.52
N LYS A 54 21.58 11.21 -0.20
CA LYS A 54 22.19 11.53 1.09
C LYS A 54 21.12 12.12 2.01
N PRO A 55 20.77 11.48 3.13
CA PRO A 55 19.79 12.02 4.07
C PRO A 55 20.14 13.43 4.57
N THR A 56 21.42 13.75 4.79
CA THR A 56 21.86 15.07 5.30
C THR A 56 21.61 16.22 4.33
N GLU A 57 21.67 15.97 3.02
CA GLU A 57 21.52 16.99 1.97
C GLU A 57 20.06 17.15 1.51
N TYR A 58 19.19 16.20 1.86
CA TYR A 58 17.84 16.13 1.28
C TYR A 58 17.00 17.35 1.61
N LEU A 59 17.14 17.98 2.78
CA LEU A 59 16.37 19.17 3.12
C LEU A 59 16.66 20.35 2.17
N ALA A 60 17.90 20.49 1.68
CA ALA A 60 18.27 21.52 0.72
C ALA A 60 17.62 21.29 -0.65
N PHE A 61 17.44 20.04 -1.07
CA PHE A 61 16.67 19.71 -2.28
C PHE A 61 15.15 19.86 -2.05
N ARG A 62 14.67 19.45 -0.87
CA ARG A 62 13.26 19.37 -0.54
C ARG A 62 12.54 20.71 -0.68
N VAL A 63 13.22 21.84 -0.48
CA VAL A 63 12.67 23.19 -0.66
C VAL A 63 12.06 23.42 -2.06
N PHE A 64 12.64 22.80 -3.10
CA PHE A 64 12.22 23.00 -4.49
C PHE A 64 10.94 22.25 -4.88
N ILE A 65 10.54 21.28 -4.06
CA ILE A 65 9.35 20.45 -4.33
C ILE A 65 8.18 20.79 -3.40
N PHE A 66 8.33 21.83 -2.57
CA PHE A 66 7.21 22.41 -1.84
C PHE A 66 6.23 23.09 -2.80
N GLY A 67 4.94 23.01 -2.44
CA GLY A 67 3.90 23.72 -3.16
C GLY A 67 3.73 25.14 -2.67
N ILE A 68 2.68 25.76 -3.21
CA ILE A 68 2.24 27.12 -2.91
C ILE A 68 0.92 27.14 -2.11
N THR A 69 0.43 25.96 -1.69
CA THR A 69 -0.75 25.79 -0.82
C THR A 69 -0.35 25.28 0.55
N SER A 70 -0.91 25.87 1.62
CA SER A 70 -0.68 25.43 3.00
C SER A 70 0.80 25.41 3.40
N GLN A 71 1.58 26.37 2.89
CA GLN A 71 3.00 26.54 3.19
C GLN A 71 3.29 27.96 3.68
N SER A 72 4.19 28.09 4.66
CA SER A 72 4.57 29.39 5.23
C SER A 72 5.32 30.29 4.25
N MET A 73 6.00 29.72 3.24
CA MET A 73 6.69 30.49 2.20
C MET A 73 5.73 31.17 1.22
N PHE A 74 4.52 30.64 1.04
CA PHE A 74 3.51 31.16 0.12
C PHE A 74 2.17 31.33 0.86
N PRO A 75 2.10 32.20 1.89
CA PRO A 75 0.90 32.32 2.73
C PRO A 75 -0.32 32.79 1.94
N ASN A 76 -0.09 33.51 0.83
CA ASN A 76 -1.13 34.09 -0.01
C ASN A 76 -1.19 33.44 -1.42
N GLY A 77 -0.57 32.26 -1.60
CA GLY A 77 -0.46 31.62 -2.92
C GLY A 77 0.49 32.35 -3.87
N VAL A 78 0.38 32.05 -5.18
CA VAL A 78 1.20 32.68 -6.24
C VAL A 78 0.31 33.22 -7.34
N VAL A 79 0.60 34.45 -7.78
CA VAL A 79 -0.04 35.06 -8.95
C VAL A 79 0.70 34.58 -10.20
N TYR A 80 -0.04 33.99 -11.13
CA TYR A 80 0.44 33.66 -12.46
C TYR A 80 -0.06 34.75 -13.40
N GLU A 81 0.87 35.57 -13.91
CA GLU A 81 0.54 36.75 -14.71
C GLU A 81 -0.36 36.39 -15.91
N GLY A 82 -1.48 37.09 -16.04
CA GLY A 82 -2.46 36.88 -17.11
C GLY A 82 -3.39 35.68 -16.92
N ILE A 83 -3.29 34.95 -15.80
CA ILE A 83 -4.09 33.77 -15.48
C ILE A 83 -5.02 34.07 -14.30
N ASN A 84 -6.24 33.51 -14.32
CA ASN A 84 -7.19 33.58 -13.20
C ASN A 84 -7.49 35.03 -12.74
N ASP A 85 -7.65 35.96 -13.68
CA ASP A 85 -7.81 37.40 -13.40
C ASP A 85 -6.70 38.00 -12.52
N ASN A 86 -5.47 37.48 -12.60
CA ASN A 86 -4.35 37.81 -11.70
C ASN A 86 -4.63 37.55 -10.21
N LYS A 87 -5.63 36.73 -9.89
CA LYS A 87 -5.88 36.26 -8.52
C LYS A 87 -4.90 35.12 -8.18
N PRO A 88 -4.38 35.08 -6.95
CA PRO A 88 -3.48 34.01 -6.54
C PRO A 88 -4.07 32.62 -6.74
N LEU A 89 -3.22 31.70 -7.19
CA LEU A 89 -3.51 30.28 -7.29
C LEU A 89 -2.78 29.51 -6.17
N TYR A 90 -3.31 28.32 -5.89
CA TYR A 90 -2.90 27.46 -4.79
C TYR A 90 -2.73 26.04 -5.33
N PHE A 91 -1.48 25.58 -5.45
CA PHE A 91 -1.12 24.23 -5.82
C PHE A 91 -0.29 23.54 -4.73
N ARG A 92 -0.62 22.28 -4.45
CA ARG A 92 0.14 21.44 -3.52
C ARG A 92 1.50 21.09 -4.12
N GLY A 93 2.47 20.85 -3.24
CA GLY A 93 3.79 20.37 -3.63
C GLY A 93 3.74 18.91 -4.04
N GLU A 94 4.88 18.43 -4.52
CA GLU A 94 5.05 17.02 -4.84
C GLU A 94 4.82 16.18 -3.58
N SER A 95 4.17 15.04 -3.77
CA SER A 95 4.04 14.02 -2.74
C SER A 95 4.12 12.65 -3.41
N GLY A 96 4.71 11.69 -2.70
CA GLY A 96 4.61 10.28 -3.07
C GLY A 96 3.16 9.83 -3.33
N ALA A 97 2.15 10.47 -2.71
CA ALA A 97 0.74 10.21 -2.99
C ALA A 97 0.31 10.51 -4.45
N ASN A 98 1.13 11.20 -5.25
CA ASN A 98 0.88 11.42 -6.68
C ASN A 98 1.21 10.19 -7.53
N ASP A 99 1.88 9.17 -6.98
CA ASP A 99 2.09 7.90 -7.67
C ASP A 99 0.77 7.14 -7.91
N SER A 100 0.83 6.09 -8.74
CA SER A 100 -0.34 5.23 -9.08
C SER A 100 -0.13 3.75 -8.73
N ILE A 101 1.06 3.35 -8.26
CA ILE A 101 1.43 1.96 -7.94
C ILE A 101 0.68 1.51 -6.69
N ILE A 102 0.86 2.20 -5.57
CA ILE A 102 0.19 1.84 -4.32
C ILE A 102 -1.32 2.05 -4.40
N PRO A 103 -1.84 3.16 -4.97
CA PRO A 103 -3.27 3.31 -5.19
C PRO A 103 -3.92 2.22 -6.04
N LEU A 104 -3.19 1.64 -7.01
CA LEU A 104 -3.69 0.51 -7.79
C LEU A 104 -3.94 -0.70 -6.89
N LEU A 105 -2.96 -1.03 -6.04
CA LEU A 105 -3.06 -2.17 -5.13
C LEU A 105 -4.05 -1.92 -3.99
N ASP A 106 -4.12 -0.70 -3.46
CA ASP A 106 -5.13 -0.30 -2.48
C ASP A 106 -6.54 -0.57 -2.98
N HIS A 107 -6.80 -0.18 -4.23
CA HIS A 107 -8.11 -0.38 -4.85
C HIS A 107 -8.35 -1.84 -5.22
N LEU A 108 -7.34 -2.53 -5.75
CA LEU A 108 -7.45 -3.93 -6.14
C LEU A 108 -7.76 -4.83 -4.94
N LEU A 109 -7.00 -4.65 -3.85
CA LEU A 109 -7.09 -5.44 -2.62
C LEU A 109 -8.15 -4.92 -1.64
N GLU A 110 -8.92 -3.89 -2.04
CA GLU A 110 -9.99 -3.32 -1.22
C GLU A 110 -9.53 -2.86 0.17
N ILE A 111 -8.34 -2.25 0.26
CA ILE A 111 -7.79 -1.76 1.53
C ILE A 111 -8.65 -0.59 2.05
N PRO A 112 -9.24 -0.70 3.25
CA PRO A 112 -10.09 0.35 3.78
C PRO A 112 -9.23 1.55 4.17
N MET A 113 -9.54 2.71 3.58
CA MET A 113 -8.94 3.97 4.02
C MET A 113 -9.82 4.59 5.10
N PRO A 114 -9.27 4.99 6.26
CA PRO A 114 -10.08 5.55 7.34
C PRO A 114 -10.70 6.88 6.89
N ASP A 115 -11.97 7.16 7.24
CA ASP A 115 -12.60 8.45 6.90
C ASP A 115 -12.11 9.53 7.86
N THR A 116 -11.07 10.26 7.43
CA THR A 116 -10.38 11.27 8.23
C THR A 116 -10.12 12.52 7.40
N PRO A 117 -9.82 13.68 8.02
CA PRO A 117 -9.33 14.86 7.27
C PRO A 117 -8.12 14.53 6.38
N LEU A 118 -7.33 13.53 6.76
CA LEU A 118 -6.21 13.05 5.97
C LEU A 118 -6.70 12.43 4.64
N THR A 119 -7.77 11.65 4.66
CA THR A 119 -8.33 11.05 3.44
C THR A 119 -8.90 12.08 2.48
N LYS A 120 -9.38 13.24 2.98
CA LYS A 120 -9.75 14.38 2.13
C LYS A 120 -8.55 14.94 1.36
N ILE A 121 -7.39 15.06 2.01
CA ILE A 121 -6.13 15.45 1.35
C ILE A 121 -5.72 14.40 0.29
N LEU A 122 -5.94 13.10 0.52
CA LEU A 122 -5.68 12.06 -0.49
C LEU A 122 -6.53 12.29 -1.73
N HIS A 123 -7.81 12.64 -1.55
CA HIS A 123 -8.72 12.94 -2.65
C HIS A 123 -8.24 14.12 -3.48
N GLU A 124 -7.74 15.17 -2.84
CA GLU A 124 -7.13 16.30 -3.54
C GLU A 124 -5.89 15.89 -4.34
N PHE A 125 -5.02 15.04 -3.79
CA PHE A 125 -3.85 14.53 -4.52
C PHE A 125 -4.22 13.68 -5.74
N ARG A 126 -5.43 13.09 -5.80
CA ARG A 126 -5.88 12.36 -7.00
C ARG A 126 -5.94 13.28 -8.21
N ALA A 127 -6.30 14.55 -8.03
CA ALA A 127 -6.40 15.51 -9.12
C ALA A 127 -5.06 15.75 -9.83
N TYR A 128 -3.93 15.55 -9.12
CA TYR A 128 -2.56 15.74 -9.62
C TYR A 128 -2.03 14.57 -10.44
N ARG A 129 -2.80 13.49 -10.60
CA ARG A 129 -2.47 12.40 -11.53
C ARG A 129 -2.98 12.71 -12.94
N PRO A 130 -2.30 12.25 -14.00
CA PRO A 130 -2.83 12.33 -15.36
C PRO A 130 -4.24 11.74 -15.45
N LEU A 131 -5.11 12.35 -16.28
CA LEU A 131 -6.51 11.93 -16.42
C LEU A 131 -6.68 10.41 -16.65
N PRO A 132 -5.94 9.77 -17.57
CA PRO A 132 -6.08 8.33 -17.79
C PRO A 132 -5.79 7.48 -16.54
N HIS A 133 -4.84 7.91 -15.70
CA HIS A 133 -4.52 7.20 -14.46
C HIS A 133 -5.66 7.33 -13.45
N ARG A 134 -6.28 8.52 -13.35
CA ARG A 134 -7.41 8.76 -12.45
C ARG A 134 -8.62 7.91 -12.83
N GLU A 135 -8.92 7.86 -14.12
CA GLU A 135 -10.02 7.05 -14.66
C GLU A 135 -9.77 5.56 -14.44
N PHE A 136 -8.57 5.09 -14.78
CA PHE A 136 -8.20 3.69 -14.56
C PHE A 136 -8.26 3.28 -13.09
N LEU A 137 -7.66 4.05 -12.18
CA LEU A 137 -7.72 3.76 -10.74
C LEU A 137 -9.15 3.80 -10.20
N THR A 138 -9.98 4.70 -10.72
CA THR A 138 -11.41 4.75 -10.35
C THR A 138 -12.15 3.52 -10.84
N HIS A 139 -11.87 3.07 -12.08
CA HIS A 139 -12.41 1.84 -12.63
C HIS A 139 -12.02 0.63 -11.77
N VAL A 140 -10.73 0.45 -11.47
CA VAL A 140 -10.25 -0.66 -10.60
C VAL A 140 -10.97 -0.63 -9.26
N ARG A 141 -11.05 0.52 -8.59
CA ARG A 141 -11.75 0.65 -7.30
C ARG A 141 -13.21 0.20 -7.36
N LEU A 142 -13.94 0.65 -8.38
CA LEU A 142 -15.36 0.33 -8.53
C LEU A 142 -15.54 -1.15 -8.85
N ARG A 143 -14.72 -1.69 -9.76
CA ARG A 143 -14.81 -3.08 -10.20
C ARG A 143 -14.35 -4.07 -9.15
N SER A 144 -13.28 -3.79 -8.40
CA SER A 144 -12.85 -4.64 -7.28
C SER A 144 -13.96 -4.81 -6.26
N LYS A 145 -14.58 -3.70 -5.83
CA LYS A 145 -15.71 -3.74 -4.89
C LYS A 145 -16.94 -4.45 -5.48
N GLN A 146 -17.25 -4.21 -6.75
CA GLN A 146 -18.41 -4.82 -7.42
C GLN A 146 -18.25 -6.34 -7.58
N LEU A 147 -17.04 -6.80 -7.92
CA LEU A 147 -16.72 -8.20 -8.15
C LEU A 147 -16.37 -8.95 -6.86
N GLY A 148 -16.07 -8.23 -5.77
CA GLY A 148 -15.67 -8.78 -4.49
C GLY A 148 -14.32 -9.49 -4.57
N VAL A 149 -13.25 -8.78 -4.95
CA VAL A 149 -11.90 -9.34 -5.05
C VAL A 149 -11.46 -9.92 -3.71
N ARG A 150 -11.65 -9.18 -2.61
CA ARG A 150 -11.32 -9.67 -1.26
C ARG A 150 -12.18 -10.89 -0.91
N GLU A 151 -13.48 -10.79 -1.11
CA GLU A 151 -14.45 -11.85 -0.81
C GLU A 151 -14.15 -13.15 -1.57
N PHE A 152 -13.81 -13.06 -2.85
CA PHE A 152 -13.39 -14.23 -3.64
C PHE A 152 -12.07 -14.82 -3.13
N SER A 153 -11.14 -13.97 -2.72
CA SER A 153 -9.81 -14.38 -2.29
C SER A 153 -9.82 -15.19 -1.01
N ILE A 154 -10.63 -14.79 -0.03
CA ILE A 154 -10.73 -15.45 1.29
C ILE A 154 -11.40 -16.83 1.25
N GLN A 155 -11.99 -17.23 0.11
CA GLN A 155 -12.72 -18.49 -0.03
C GLN A 155 -11.82 -19.69 -0.38
N ASP A 156 -10.53 -19.47 -0.68
CA ASP A 156 -9.60 -20.52 -1.08
C ASP A 156 -8.22 -20.37 -0.40
N PRO A 157 -7.62 -21.46 0.11
CA PRO A 157 -6.33 -21.40 0.80
C PRO A 157 -5.21 -20.80 -0.05
N GLU A 158 -5.07 -21.15 -1.33
CA GLU A 158 -3.99 -20.60 -2.15
C GLU A 158 -4.24 -19.13 -2.48
N THR A 159 -5.46 -18.79 -2.89
CA THR A 159 -5.81 -17.42 -3.26
C THR A 159 -5.69 -16.47 -2.07
N VAL A 160 -6.13 -16.86 -0.87
CA VAL A 160 -6.02 -15.99 0.33
C VAL A 160 -4.56 -15.76 0.73
N LEU A 161 -3.68 -16.76 0.56
CA LEU A 161 -2.25 -16.61 0.85
C LEU A 161 -1.59 -15.67 -0.15
N LEU A 162 -1.92 -15.76 -1.44
CA LEU A 162 -1.44 -14.83 -2.46
C LEU A 162 -1.96 -13.40 -2.24
N TYR A 163 -3.22 -13.27 -1.83
CA TYR A 163 -3.81 -12.00 -1.43
C TYR A 163 -3.09 -11.39 -0.22
N LEU A 164 -2.85 -12.17 0.85
CA LEU A 164 -2.10 -11.73 2.03
C LEU A 164 -0.66 -11.33 1.70
N LYS A 165 0.03 -12.08 0.84
CA LYS A 165 1.37 -11.70 0.36
C LYS A 165 1.35 -10.39 -0.44
N THR A 166 0.29 -10.15 -1.20
CA THR A 166 0.16 -8.89 -1.95
C THR A 166 -0.11 -7.72 -0.99
N LEU A 167 -0.93 -7.92 0.04
CA LEU A 167 -1.08 -6.95 1.14
C LEU A 167 0.26 -6.72 1.86
N ASP A 168 1.05 -7.77 2.08
CA ASP A 168 2.35 -7.66 2.71
C ASP A 168 3.30 -6.77 1.90
N HIS A 169 3.34 -6.90 0.57
CA HIS A 169 4.10 -5.97 -0.27
C HIS A 169 3.63 -4.52 -0.14
N VAL A 170 2.32 -4.27 -0.02
CA VAL A 170 1.80 -2.91 0.24
C VAL A 170 2.27 -2.39 1.61
N ARG A 171 2.20 -3.22 2.66
CA ARG A 171 2.74 -2.89 3.99
C ARG A 171 4.24 -2.64 3.92
N SER A 172 4.99 -3.53 3.29
CA SER A 172 6.45 -3.54 3.17
C SER A 172 6.95 -2.29 2.45
N PHE A 173 6.29 -1.91 1.35
CA PHE A 173 6.52 -0.64 0.66
C PHE A 173 6.27 0.57 1.58
N ARG A 174 5.10 0.61 2.24
CA ARG A 174 4.72 1.71 3.13
C ARG A 174 5.65 1.83 4.33
N TRP A 175 6.12 0.70 4.87
CA TRP A 175 7.10 0.66 5.94
C TRP A 175 8.43 1.27 5.50
N ARG A 176 8.96 0.88 4.34
CA ARG A 176 10.18 1.51 3.77
C ARG A 176 9.99 3.00 3.55
N HIS A 177 8.84 3.41 3.02
CA HIS A 177 8.53 4.82 2.85
C HIS A 177 8.48 5.58 4.19
N TRP A 178 7.92 4.97 5.24
CA TRP A 178 7.98 5.53 6.59
C TRP A 178 9.42 5.68 7.10
N LEU A 179 10.28 4.68 6.89
CA LEU A 179 11.70 4.76 7.23
C LEU A 179 12.40 5.89 6.47
N PHE A 180 12.11 6.08 5.17
CA PHE A 180 12.62 7.21 4.41
C PHE A 180 12.15 8.54 5.00
N ALA A 181 10.85 8.72 5.24
CA ALA A 181 10.32 9.94 5.82
C ALA A 181 10.96 10.25 7.18
N ARG A 182 11.17 9.21 8.00
CA ARG A 182 11.83 9.32 9.29
C ARG A 182 13.27 9.79 9.17
N GLU A 183 14.09 9.08 8.38
CA GLU A 183 15.51 9.38 8.25
C GLU A 183 15.70 10.70 7.50
N TYR A 184 15.09 10.90 6.34
CA TYR A 184 15.35 12.06 5.49
C TYR A 184 14.69 13.34 5.97
N ILE A 185 13.64 13.27 6.80
CA ILE A 185 12.85 14.45 7.17
C ILE A 185 12.66 14.57 8.67
N ILE A 186 11.96 13.63 9.32
CA ILE A 186 11.47 13.80 10.71
C ILE A 186 12.62 14.02 11.70
N LYS A 187 13.72 13.27 11.56
CA LYS A 187 14.91 13.42 12.41
C LYS A 187 15.70 14.71 12.17
N ARG A 188 15.43 15.41 11.06
CA ARG A 188 16.27 16.51 10.56
C ARG A 188 15.59 17.88 10.65
N THR A 189 14.27 17.91 10.81
CA THR A 189 13.53 19.16 10.96
C THR A 189 12.27 18.98 11.82
N PRO A 190 11.97 19.93 12.72
CA PRO A 190 10.71 19.96 13.45
C PRO A 190 9.53 20.46 12.61
N HIS A 191 9.76 20.89 11.36
CA HIS A 191 8.70 21.42 10.49
C HIS A 191 7.53 20.42 10.39
N PRO A 192 6.28 20.85 10.67
CA PRO A 192 5.16 19.94 10.93
C PRO A 192 4.56 19.33 9.66
N THR A 193 4.80 19.95 8.51
CA THR A 193 4.14 19.62 7.24
C THR A 193 5.07 18.93 6.23
N ALA A 194 4.46 18.04 5.45
CA ALA A 194 5.04 17.51 4.23
C ALA A 194 5.05 18.56 3.11
N THR A 195 5.75 18.27 2.01
CA THR A 195 5.83 19.11 0.79
C THR A 195 4.45 19.35 0.17
N GLY A 196 3.63 18.31 0.13
CA GLY A 196 2.24 18.39 -0.28
C GLY A 196 1.27 18.95 0.79
N GLY A 197 1.77 19.33 1.97
CA GLY A 197 1.00 19.99 3.04
C GLY A 197 0.29 19.07 4.04
N SER A 198 0.52 17.75 4.01
CA SER A 198 -0.03 16.82 5.00
C SER A 198 0.77 16.81 6.31
N PRO A 199 0.15 16.47 7.47
CA PRO A 199 0.89 16.26 8.72
C PRO A 199 1.90 15.13 8.59
N ILE A 200 3.18 15.41 8.82
CA ILE A 200 4.25 14.47 8.45
C ILE A 200 4.33 13.23 9.36
N VAL A 201 3.93 13.37 10.64
CA VAL A 201 4.05 12.30 11.64
C VAL A 201 2.84 11.38 11.73
N THR A 202 1.66 11.79 11.25
CA THR A 202 0.43 10.99 11.35
C THR A 202 -0.08 10.48 10.00
N TRP A 203 0.33 11.06 8.88
CA TRP A 203 -0.17 10.68 7.56
C TRP A 203 0.16 9.23 7.15
N LEU A 204 1.46 8.94 6.94
CA LEU A 204 1.91 7.63 6.48
C LEU A 204 1.55 6.53 7.49
N PRO A 205 1.67 6.74 8.82
CA PRO A 205 1.33 5.71 9.78
C PRO A 205 -0.13 5.29 9.80
N ASN A 206 -1.07 6.18 9.48
CA ASN A 206 -2.49 5.82 9.36
C ASN A 206 -2.72 4.84 8.19
N GLN A 207 -2.11 5.13 7.04
CA GLN A 207 -2.19 4.26 5.86
C GLN A 207 -1.51 2.91 6.12
N LEU A 208 -0.36 2.93 6.79
CA LEU A 208 0.38 1.72 7.15
C LEU A 208 -0.39 0.87 8.17
N SER A 209 -1.05 1.49 9.16
CA SER A 209 -1.92 0.79 10.11
C SER A 209 -3.09 0.12 9.41
N ALA A 210 -3.75 0.81 8.48
CA ALA A 210 -4.91 0.26 7.76
C ALA A 210 -4.61 -1.05 7.01
N VAL A 211 -3.45 -1.15 6.35
CA VAL A 211 -3.06 -2.41 5.68
C VAL A 211 -2.70 -3.50 6.69
N MET A 212 -2.00 -3.17 7.78
CA MET A 212 -1.67 -4.15 8.83
C MET A 212 -2.93 -4.67 9.53
N ASP A 213 -3.90 -3.80 9.82
CA ASP A 213 -5.17 -4.17 10.47
C ASP A 213 -6.00 -5.08 9.54
N LEU A 214 -5.99 -4.82 8.21
CA LEU A 214 -6.61 -5.71 7.23
C LEU A 214 -5.91 -7.07 7.13
N MET A 215 -4.57 -7.10 7.18
CA MET A 215 -3.82 -8.36 7.19
C MET A 215 -4.12 -9.19 8.44
N ILE A 216 -4.12 -8.55 9.61
CA ILE A 216 -4.40 -9.20 10.91
C ILE A 216 -5.80 -9.80 10.90
N SER A 217 -6.83 -9.00 10.58
CA SER A 217 -8.22 -9.50 10.50
C SER A 217 -8.38 -10.62 9.48
N THR A 218 -7.81 -10.47 8.28
CA THR A 218 -7.89 -11.51 7.24
C THR A 218 -7.24 -12.81 7.70
N TYR A 219 -6.06 -12.74 8.33
CA TYR A 219 -5.38 -13.92 8.82
C TYR A 219 -6.14 -14.58 9.97
N ASP A 220 -6.55 -13.82 10.98
CA ASP A 220 -7.18 -14.36 12.18
C ASP A 220 -8.57 -14.94 11.91
N GLU A 221 -9.36 -14.30 11.03
CA GLU A 221 -10.72 -14.75 10.71
C GLU A 221 -10.76 -15.92 9.72
N TYR A 222 -9.83 -15.96 8.76
CA TYR A 222 -9.93 -16.90 7.62
C TYR A 222 -8.76 -17.88 7.53
N VAL A 223 -7.53 -17.45 7.74
CA VAL A 223 -6.34 -18.30 7.51
C VAL A 223 -5.99 -19.16 8.73
N ALA A 224 -5.94 -18.57 9.93
CA ALA A 224 -5.63 -19.30 11.15
C ALA A 224 -6.60 -20.49 11.39
N PRO A 225 -7.94 -20.34 11.19
CA PRO A 225 -8.86 -21.46 11.32
C PRO A 225 -8.64 -22.58 10.28
N MET A 226 -8.24 -22.24 9.06
CA MET A 226 -7.90 -23.24 8.02
C MET A 226 -6.68 -24.06 8.45
N ILE A 227 -5.66 -23.40 8.99
CA ILE A 227 -4.43 -24.04 9.49
C ILE A 227 -4.73 -25.00 10.66
N SER A 228 -5.53 -24.56 11.64
CA SER A 228 -5.87 -25.39 12.80
C SER A 228 -6.71 -26.62 12.46
N LYS A 229 -7.61 -26.52 11.47
CA LYS A 229 -8.43 -27.66 11.02
C LYS A 229 -7.60 -28.73 10.34
N GLU A 230 -6.65 -28.35 9.50
CA GLU A 230 -5.74 -29.30 8.83
C GLU A 230 -4.83 -30.04 9.82
N ALA A 231 -4.38 -29.38 10.90
CA ALA A 231 -3.60 -30.02 11.95
C ALA A 231 -4.41 -31.09 12.71
N GLY A 232 -5.73 -30.93 12.81
CA GLY A 232 -6.63 -31.89 13.45
C GLY A 232 -7.00 -33.10 12.58
N THR A 233 -6.99 -32.97 11.25
CA THR A 233 -7.35 -34.06 10.31
C THR A 233 -6.20 -35.04 10.03
N ASN A 234 -4.94 -34.66 10.28
CA ASN A 234 -3.78 -35.56 10.14
C ASN A 234 -3.75 -36.70 11.19
N GLY A 235 -4.72 -36.79 12.09
CA GLY A 235 -4.92 -37.88 13.04
C GLY A 235 -5.92 -38.97 12.63
N ALA A 236 -6.61 -38.82 11.48
CA ALA A 236 -7.57 -39.81 10.99
C ALA A 236 -7.18 -40.29 9.59
N SER A 237 -6.67 -41.51 9.50
CA SER A 237 -6.41 -42.18 8.23
C SER A 237 -7.72 -42.46 7.49
N SER A 238 -7.84 -41.99 6.25
CA SER A 238 -8.73 -42.61 5.27
C SER A 238 -8.08 -42.58 3.89
N SER A 239 -7.85 -43.80 3.39
CA SER A 239 -7.42 -44.15 2.05
C SER A 239 -8.44 -43.74 0.98
N ALA A 240 -7.99 -43.12 -0.11
CA ALA A 240 -8.22 -43.52 -1.51
C ALA A 240 -8.27 -42.32 -2.49
N ALA A 241 -7.24 -42.30 -3.35
CA ALA A 241 -7.25 -42.02 -4.79
C ALA A 241 -7.61 -40.61 -5.35
N ASN A 242 -6.57 -40.09 -6.03
CA ASN A 242 -6.53 -39.28 -7.25
C ASN A 242 -6.49 -37.75 -7.13
N GLY A 243 -5.28 -37.23 -7.35
CA GLY A 243 -4.94 -35.82 -7.54
C GLY A 243 -3.92 -35.39 -6.51
N GLU A 244 -2.64 -35.33 -6.89
CA GLU A 244 -1.56 -34.75 -6.07
C GLU A 244 -1.96 -33.35 -5.60
N ALA A 245 -2.52 -33.25 -4.40
CA ALA A 245 -2.45 -32.03 -3.63
C ALA A 245 -0.99 -31.93 -3.18
N ASP A 246 -0.25 -31.01 -3.79
CA ASP A 246 1.10 -30.62 -3.42
C ASP A 246 1.10 -30.08 -1.97
N LEU A 247 1.08 -31.00 -1.00
CA LEU A 247 1.18 -30.77 0.44
C LEU A 247 2.48 -30.03 0.81
N GLY A 248 3.49 -30.06 -0.08
CA GLY A 248 4.74 -29.32 0.07
C GLY A 248 4.52 -27.82 -0.12
N SER A 249 3.79 -27.41 -1.15
CA SER A 249 3.49 -25.99 -1.38
C SER A 249 2.61 -25.39 -0.28
N THR A 250 1.52 -26.06 0.12
CA THR A 250 0.57 -25.52 1.10
C THR A 250 1.20 -25.33 2.49
N LYS A 251 2.04 -26.27 2.94
CA LYS A 251 2.78 -26.13 4.21
C LYS A 251 3.85 -25.03 4.11
N HIS A 252 4.59 -24.98 3.01
CA HIS A 252 5.59 -23.95 2.80
C HIS A 252 4.98 -22.53 2.78
N TYR A 253 3.84 -22.36 2.11
CA TYR A 253 3.14 -21.07 2.11
C TYR A 253 2.59 -20.71 3.50
N ARG A 254 2.11 -21.70 4.26
CA ARG A 254 1.67 -21.49 5.65
C ARG A 254 2.77 -20.94 6.53
N ASP A 255 3.94 -21.59 6.54
CA ASP A 255 5.06 -21.20 7.40
C ASP A 255 5.53 -19.77 7.05
N GLN A 256 5.59 -19.44 5.76
CA GLN A 256 5.91 -18.07 5.30
C GLN A 256 4.88 -17.03 5.75
N VAL A 257 3.58 -17.35 5.67
CA VAL A 257 2.55 -16.40 6.10
C VAL A 257 2.58 -16.20 7.61
N GLN A 258 2.90 -17.23 8.41
CA GLN A 258 3.05 -17.06 9.85
C GLN A 258 4.19 -16.08 10.20
N GLU A 259 5.36 -16.23 9.59
CA GLU A 259 6.51 -15.32 9.78
C GLU A 259 6.16 -13.87 9.38
N VAL A 260 5.45 -13.71 8.26
CA VAL A 260 4.92 -12.42 7.81
C VAL A 260 3.99 -11.81 8.86
N MET A 261 3.06 -12.60 9.41
CA MET A 261 2.09 -12.09 10.37
C MET A 261 2.70 -11.75 11.74
N GLU A 262 3.74 -12.45 12.17
CA GLU A 262 4.55 -12.05 13.34
C GLU A 262 5.18 -10.67 13.11
N THR A 263 5.78 -10.47 11.93
CA THR A 263 6.34 -9.17 11.52
C THR A 263 5.27 -8.07 11.50
N VAL A 264 4.10 -8.34 10.94
CA VAL A 264 2.98 -7.38 10.85
C VAL A 264 2.55 -6.91 12.25
N ARG A 265 2.35 -7.84 13.19
CA ARG A 265 1.93 -7.53 14.57
C ARG A 265 2.99 -6.72 15.32
N ASP A 266 4.25 -7.12 15.20
CA ASP A 266 5.38 -6.40 15.80
C ASP A 266 5.49 -4.97 15.25
N GLN A 267 5.42 -4.82 13.92
CA GLN A 267 5.46 -3.51 13.27
C GLN A 267 4.28 -2.63 13.66
N ARG A 268 3.07 -3.20 13.82
CA ARG A 268 1.88 -2.45 14.27
C ARG A 268 2.10 -1.80 15.63
N ILE A 269 2.70 -2.54 16.57
CA ILE A 269 3.01 -2.05 17.92
C ILE A 269 4.15 -1.02 17.87
N LYS A 270 5.23 -1.33 17.15
CA LYS A 270 6.39 -0.43 17.03
C LYS A 270 6.02 0.90 16.38
N LEU A 271 5.21 0.87 15.33
CA LEU A 271 4.72 2.07 14.65
C LEU A 271 3.91 2.94 15.60
N ALA A 272 2.97 2.37 16.35
CA ALA A 272 2.15 3.13 17.28
C ALA A 272 2.99 3.86 18.34
N LYS A 273 3.94 3.15 18.97
CA LYS A 273 4.87 3.74 19.95
C LYS A 273 5.75 4.83 19.34
N GLU A 274 6.24 4.61 18.12
CA GLU A 274 7.07 5.59 17.43
C GLU A 274 6.30 6.87 17.07
N VAL A 275 5.06 6.72 16.59
CA VAL A 275 4.18 7.86 16.28
C VAL A 275 3.84 8.64 17.53
N GLU A 276 3.47 7.96 18.62
CA GLU A 276 3.20 8.60 19.92
C GLU A 276 4.40 9.44 20.39
N ARG A 277 5.60 8.89 20.32
CA ARG A 277 6.84 9.62 20.66
C ARG A 277 7.01 10.87 19.81
N TRP A 278 6.90 10.75 18.48
CA TRP A 278 7.07 11.90 17.58
C TRP A 278 5.98 12.96 17.72
N CYS A 279 4.75 12.56 18.06
CA CYS A 279 3.66 13.49 18.35
C CYS A 279 3.92 14.25 19.65
N ALA A 280 4.33 13.54 20.72
CA ALA A 280 4.71 14.14 22.00
C ALA A 280 5.87 15.14 21.85
N GLU A 281 6.92 14.79 21.11
CA GLU A 281 8.06 15.70 20.83
C GLU A 281 7.65 16.97 20.06
N ARG A 282 6.54 16.92 19.32
CA ARG A 282 6.05 18.02 18.47
C ARG A 282 4.82 18.73 19.04
N GLY A 283 4.30 18.29 20.18
CA GLY A 283 3.10 18.87 20.83
C GLY A 283 1.82 18.74 20.00
N VAL A 284 1.67 17.66 19.24
CA VAL A 284 0.50 17.36 18.40
C VAL A 284 -0.22 16.08 18.80
#